data_AF-A0A1W2DD49-F1
#
_entry.id   AF-A0A1W2DD49-F1
#
_cell.length_a   1.000
_cell.length_b   1.000
_cell.length_c   1.000
_cell.angle_alpha   90.00
_cell.angle_beta   90.00
_cell.angle_gamma   90.00
#
_symmetry.space_group_name_H-M   'P 1'
#
loop_
_entity.id
_entity.type
_entity.pdbx_description
1 polymer ?
#
loop_
_entity_poly.entity_id
_entity_poly.type
_entity_poly.pdbx_seq_one_letter_code
_entity_poly.pdbx_strand_id
1 'polypeptide(L)' 'MTAHVRFKQSDVKRAAAGAQDAGLTIAKIEIDPNGKIVIIPGTPKAEGIASEWQDLE' A
#
# COMPACT_ATOMS: atom_id res chain seq x y z
N MET A 1 17.41 -19.75 18.52
CA MET A 1 16.18 -19.99 17.73
C MET A 1 15.42 -18.67 17.66
N THR A 2 15.25 -18.09 16.47
CA THR A 2 14.37 -16.92 16.29
C THR A 2 12.93 -17.40 16.24
N ALA A 3 12.09 -16.88 17.14
CA ALA A 3 10.67 -17.21 17.16
C ALA A 3 10.01 -16.65 15.88
N HIS A 4 9.27 -17.49 15.16
CA HIS A 4 8.50 -17.03 14.00
C HIS A 4 7.40 -16.11 14.50
N VAL A 5 7.41 -14.86 14.03
CA VAL A 5 6.41 -13.88 14.44
C VAL A 5 5.10 -14.23 13.74
N ARG A 6 4.04 -14.44 14.52
CA ARG A 6 2.71 -14.64 13.94
C ARG A 6 2.19 -13.31 13.43
N PHE A 7 2.01 -13.24 12.12
CA PHE A 7 1.39 -12.12 11.44
C PHE A 7 -0.03 -11.86 11.94
N LYS A 8 -0.35 -10.60 12.21
CA LYS A 8 -1.71 -10.14 12.52
C LYS A 8 -2.16 -9.12 11.49
N GLN A 9 -3.48 -9.02 11.30
CA GLN A 9 -4.07 -7.98 10.47
C GLN A 9 -3.64 -6.55 10.91
N SER A 10 -3.38 -6.36 12.20
CA SER A 10 -2.86 -5.09 12.74
C SER A 10 -1.51 -4.69 12.13
N ASP A 11 -0.66 -5.65 11.77
CA ASP A 11 0.66 -5.37 11.20
C ASP A 11 0.55 -4.84 9.77
N VAL A 12 -0.37 -5.40 8.97
CA VAL A 12 -0.69 -4.88 7.62
C VAL A 12 -1.21 -3.46 7.70
N LYS A 13 -2.18 -3.22 8.60
CA LYS A 13 -2.78 -1.89 8.77
C LYS A 13 -1.72 -0.86 9.14
N ARG A 14 -0.79 -1.21 10.04
CA ARG A 14 0.31 -0.33 10.43
C ARG A 14 1.26 -0.05 9.25
N ALA A 15 1.63 -1.07 8.48
CA ALA A 15 2.49 -0.91 7.31
C ALA A 15 1.83 -0.06 6.22
N ALA A 16 0.54 -0.28 5.98
CA ALA A 16 -0.24 0.49 5.02
C ALA A 16 -0.38 1.96 5.42
N ALA A 17 -0.71 2.23 6.69
CA ALA A 17 -0.79 3.58 7.21
C ALA A 17 0.54 4.33 7.06
N GLY A 18 1.66 3.71 7.48
CA GLY A 18 2.98 4.33 7.36
C GLY A 18 3.40 4.61 5.92
N ALA A 19 3.05 3.74 4.97
CA ALA A 19 3.31 4.00 3.55
C ALA A 19 2.44 5.13 2.99
N GLN A 20 1.16 5.21 3.39
CA GLN A 20 0.28 6.33 3.01
C GLN A 20 0.77 7.66 3.57
N ASP A 21 1.17 7.69 4.85
CA ASP A 21 1.71 8.89 5.51
C ASP A 21 3.02 9.36 4.85
N ALA A 22 3.79 8.43 4.28
CA ALA A 22 4.99 8.72 3.49
C ALA A 22 4.68 9.17 2.04
N GLY A 23 3.41 9.28 1.65
CA GLY A 23 2.99 9.66 0.30
C GLY A 23 3.18 8.55 -0.74
N LEU A 24 3.39 7.30 -0.31
CA LEU A 24 3.53 6.16 -1.22
C LEU A 24 2.15 5.59 -1.56
N THR A 25 1.86 5.49 -2.85
CA THR A 25 0.74 4.66 -3.31
C THR A 25 1.17 3.21 -3.17
N ILE A 26 0.36 2.37 -2.51
CA ILE A 26 0.71 0.97 -2.24
C ILE A 26 0.10 0.07 -3.32
N ALA A 27 0.92 -0.72 -4.02
CA ALA A 27 0.43 -1.79 -4.88
C ALA A 27 0.35 -3.13 -4.14
N LYS A 28 1.36 -3.45 -3.32
CA LYS A 28 1.44 -4.71 -2.58
C LYS A 28 2.25 -4.57 -1.30
N ILE A 29 1.82 -5.29 -0.25
CA ILE A 29 2.57 -5.45 1.00
C ILE A 29 2.79 -6.94 1.22
N GLU A 30 4.04 -7.34 1.45
CA GLU A 30 4.42 -8.69 1.86
C GLU A 30 5.03 -8.63 3.25
N ILE A 31 4.53 -9.44 4.18
CA ILE A 31 5.08 -9.59 5.52
C ILE A 31 5.44 -11.05 5.73
N ASP A 32 6.71 -11.31 5.98
CA ASP A 32 7.26 -12.63 6.23
C ASP A 32 7.33 -12.88 7.75
N PRO A 33 7.01 -14.09 8.24
CA PRO A 33 7.16 -14.49 9.65
C PRO A 33 8.58 -14.29 10.24
N ASN A 34 9.61 -14.14 9.41
CA ASN A 34 10.97 -13.81 9.83
C ASN A 34 11.18 -12.31 10.16
N GLY A 35 10.15 -11.47 10.00
CA GLY A 35 10.18 -10.05 10.30
C GLY A 35 10.50 -9.16 9.11
N LYS A 36 10.63 -9.71 7.89
CA LYS A 36 10.80 -8.91 6.67
C LYS A 36 9.46 -8.32 6.23
N ILE A 37 9.43 -7.00 6.03
CA ILE A 37 8.31 -6.27 5.44
C ILE A 37 8.78 -5.70 4.11
N VAL A 38 8.08 -6.01 3.03
CA VAL A 38 8.32 -5.46 1.69
C VAL A 38 7.10 -4.69 1.25
N ILE A 39 7.29 -3.43 0.88
CA ILE A 39 6.26 -2.55 0.34
C ILE A 39 6.63 -2.29 -1.12
N ILE A 40 5.74 -2.69 -2.03
CA ILE A 40 5.89 -2.43 -3.45
C ILE A 40 5.02 -1.21 -3.76
N PRO A 41 5.63 -0.04 -4.05
CA PRO A 41 4.88 1.14 -4.40
C PRO A 41 4.21 0.93 -5.76
N GLY A 42 2.95 1.32 -5.84
CA GLY A 42 2.22 1.46 -7.09
C GLY A 42 2.47 2.83 -7.71
N THR A 43 2.18 2.95 -8.99
CA THR A 43 1.96 4.26 -9.59
C THR A 43 0.67 4.85 -9.02
N PRO A 44 0.64 6.15 -8.68
CA PRO A 44 -0.61 6.83 -8.39
C PRO A 44 -1.53 6.60 -9.59
N LYS A 45 -2.70 6.01 -9.36
CA LYS A 45 -3.74 6.03 -10.38
C LYS A 45 -4.04 7.51 -10.56
N ALA A 46 -3.76 8.06 -11.73
CA ALA A 46 -4.23 9.40 -12.07
C ALA A 46 -5.74 9.39 -11.81
N GLU A 47 -6.17 10.09 -10.76
CA GLU A 47 -7.58 10.38 -10.60
C GLU A 47 -7.96 11.06 -11.90
N GLY A 48 -8.86 10.42 -12.64
CA GLY A 48 -9.26 10.89 -13.94
C GLY A 48 -9.60 12.36 -13.78
N ILE A 49 -8.83 13.23 -14.43
CA ILE A 49 -9.29 14.57 -14.73
C ILE A 49 -10.58 14.29 -15.48
N ALA A 50 -11.72 14.44 -14.79
CA ALA A 50 -13.01 14.44 -15.45
C ALA A 50 -12.86 15.53 -16.49
N SER A 51 -12.65 15.12 -17.74
CA SER A 51 -12.46 16.06 -18.82
C SER A 51 -13.76 16.83 -18.86
N GLU A 52 -13.71 18.10 -18.46
CA GLU A 52 -14.80 19.08 -18.51
C GLU A 52 -15.48 19.15 -19.90
N TRP A 53 -14.89 18.47 -20.87
CA TRP A 53 -15.30 18.27 -22.26
C TRP A 53 -16.13 17.01 -22.53
N GLN A 54 -16.42 16.16 -21.52
CA GLN A 54 -17.24 14.93 -21.72
C GLN A 54 -18.74 15.19 -21.91
N ASP A 55 -19.23 16.40 -21.60
CA ASP A 55 -20.65 16.74 -21.68
C ASP A 55 -21.06 17.41 -23.02
N LEU A 56 -20.20 17.39 -24.05
CA LEU A 56 -20.43 18.07 -25.34
C LEU A 56 -20.72 17.13 -26.54
N GLU A 57 -20.96 15.83 -26.32
CA GLU A 57 -21.38 14.87 -27.36
C GLU A 57 -22.87 14.53 -27.32
#